data_AF-A0A7S4RJ32-F1
#
_entry.id   AF-A0A7S4RJ32-F1
#
_cell.length_a   1.000
_cell.length_b   1.000
_cell.length_c   1.000
_cell.angle_alpha   90.00
_cell.angle_beta   90.00
_cell.angle_gamma   90.00
#
_symmetry.space_group_name_H-M   'P 1'
#
loop_
_entity.id
_entity.type
_entity.pdbx_description
1 polymer ?
#
loop_
_entity_poly.entity_id
_entity_poly.type
_entity_poly.pdbx_seq_one_letter_code
_entity_poly.pdbx_strand_id
1 'polypeptide(L)'
;TAAIFMGSLLTIVFGVLNLTTAVVVDTFAEARAKDILRRGKEMEAEEKGEKEMWVALFRKIDEDGSGGVSYEELIDGARRIVEFQHWLRVLDIDASDLRLLFDMCD
;
A
#
# COMPACT_ATOMS: atom_id res chain seq x y z
N THR A 1 36.56 15.67 50.65
CA THR A 1 35.11 15.35 50.63
C THR A 1 34.41 15.90 49.39
N ALA A 2 34.56 17.18 49.04
CA ALA A 2 33.92 17.77 47.84
C ALA A 2 34.27 17.07 46.51
N ALA A 3 35.54 16.71 46.29
CA ALA A 3 35.98 16.01 45.08
C ALA A 3 35.35 14.62 44.91
N ILE A 4 35.13 13.89 46.02
CA ILE A 4 34.48 12.57 46.01
C ILE A 4 33.00 12.71 45.65
N PHE A 5 32.31 13.72 46.20
CA PHE A 5 30.93 14.04 45.86
C PHE A 5 30.75 14.47 44.40
N MET A 6 31.68 15.28 43.89
CA MET A 6 31.63 15.77 42.51
C MET A 6 31.89 14.63 41.51
N GLY A 7 32.84 13.73 41.84
CA GLY A 7 33.10 12.52 41.08
C GLY A 7 31.89 11.59 41.06
N SER A 8 31.28 11.28 42.21
CA SER A 8 30.12 10.38 42.26
C SER A 8 28.89 10.95 41.54
N LEU A 9 28.65 12.27 41.64
CA LEU A 9 27.55 12.94 40.94
C LEU A 9 27.74 12.86 39.42
N LEU A 10 28.96 13.13 38.92
CA LEU A 10 29.29 13.00 37.51
C LEU A 10 29.00 11.58 37.00
N THR A 11 29.47 10.55 37.72
CA THR A 11 29.28 9.15 37.30
C THR A 11 27.80 8.76 37.25
N ILE A 12 26.99 9.21 38.21
CA ILE A 12 25.54 8.95 38.23
C ILE A 12 24.85 9.64 37.05
N VAL A 13 25.15 10.92 36.79
CA VAL A 13 24.53 11.67 35.70
C VAL A 13 24.88 11.06 34.34
N PHE A 14 26.15 10.73 34.11
CA PHE A 14 26.57 10.05 32.87
C PHE A 14 25.97 8.64 32.75
N GLY A 15 25.86 7.91 33.86
CA GLY A 15 25.22 6.59 33.88
C GLY A 15 23.74 6.66 33.50
N VAL A 16 23.00 7.60 34.11
CA VAL A 16 21.58 7.82 33.81
C VAL A 16 21.41 8.30 32.37
N LEU A 17 22.24 9.23 31.89
CA LEU A 17 22.17 9.74 30.51
C LEU A 17 22.37 8.61 29.49
N ASN A 18 23.37 7.76 29.70
CA ASN A 18 23.64 6.62 28.82
C ASN A 18 22.49 5.61 28.85
N LEU A 19 21.92 5.32 30.02
CA LEU A 19 20.76 4.44 30.16
C LEU A 19 19.52 5.01 29.44
N THR A 20 19.23 6.29 29.64
CA THR A 20 18.08 6.95 28.98
C THR A 20 18.26 6.97 27.46
N THR A 21 19.48 7.23 26.99
CA THR A 21 19.78 7.23 25.55
C THR A 21 19.60 5.83 24.96
N ALA A 22 20.05 4.78 25.65
CA ALA A 22 19.87 3.40 25.23
C ALA A 22 18.38 3.04 25.07
N VAL A 23 17.55 3.34 26.08
CA VAL A 23 16.10 3.07 26.03
C VAL A 23 15.44 3.84 24.88
N VAL A 24 15.79 5.11 24.70
CA VAL A 24 15.26 5.93 23.61
C VAL A 24 15.63 5.31 22.26
N VAL A 25 16.89 4.96 22.03
CA VAL A 25 17.34 4.32 20.79
C VAL A 25 16.61 3.00 20.52
N ASP A 26 16.46 2.14 21.53
CA ASP A 26 15.71 0.89 21.39
C ASP A 26 14.26 1.14 20.98
N THR A 27 13.60 2.12 21.62
CA THR A 27 12.21 2.48 21.32
C THR A 27 12.05 3.00 19.89
N PHE A 28 12.99 3.85 19.44
CA PHE A 28 12.98 4.38 18.07
C PHE A 28 13.34 3.32 17.02
N ALA A 29 14.28 2.41 17.33
CA ALA A 29 14.65 1.31 16.46
C ALA A 29 13.47 0.32 16.30
N GLU A 30 12.80 -0.03 17.40
CA GLU A 30 11.63 -0.92 17.38
C GLU A 30 10.44 -0.29 16.63
N ALA A 31 10.17 1.00 16.84
CA ALA A 31 9.13 1.72 16.11
C ALA A 31 9.38 1.69 14.59
N ARG A 32 10.62 1.96 14.15
CA ARG A 32 11.00 1.88 12.73
C ARG A 32 10.85 0.46 12.16
N ALA A 33 11.29 -0.56 12.91
CA ALA A 33 11.19 -1.94 12.46
C ALA A 33 9.73 -2.38 12.28
N LYS A 34 8.84 -2.00 13.21
CA LYS A 34 7.40 -2.27 13.11
C LYS A 34 6.76 -1.51 11.94
N ASP A 35 7.10 -0.25 11.74
CA ASP A 35 6.54 0.56 10.65
C ASP A 35 6.91 0.04 9.26
N ILE A 36 8.16 -0.41 9.06
CA ILE A 36 8.61 -0.96 7.76
C ILE A 36 7.88 -2.26 7.43
N LEU A 37 7.81 -3.20 8.38
CA LEU A 37 7.13 -4.49 8.19
C LEU A 37 5.63 -4.32 7.95
N ARG A 38 5.01 -3.38 8.67
CA ARG A 38 3.58 -3.13 8.56
C ARG A 38 3.23 -2.49 7.22
N ARG A 39 3.98 -1.47 6.78
CA ARG A 39 3.82 -0.86 5.46
C ARG A 39 4.03 -1.89 4.34
N GLY A 40 5.04 -2.75 4.44
CA GLY A 40 5.29 -3.79 3.45
C GLY A 40 4.09 -4.74 3.29
N LYS A 41 3.54 -5.22 4.40
CA LYS A 41 2.37 -6.11 4.39
C LYS A 41 1.09 -5.42 3.95
N GLU A 42 0.89 -4.16 4.32
CA GLU A 42 -0.28 -3.37 3.90
C GLU A 42 -0.25 -3.13 2.39
N MET A 43 0.90 -2.76 1.82
CA MET A 43 1.06 -2.60 0.37
C MET A 43 0.81 -3.90 -0.42
N GLU A 44 1.36 -5.04 0.04
CA GLU A 44 1.12 -6.34 -0.60
C GLU A 44 -0.35 -6.77 -0.53
N ALA A 45 -1.02 -6.50 0.59
CA ALA A 45 -2.43 -6.82 0.77
C ALA A 45 -3.35 -5.93 -0.07
N GLU A 46 -3.02 -4.64 -0.20
CA GLU A 46 -3.73 -3.69 -1.05
C GLU A 46 -3.60 -4.07 -2.52
N GLU A 47 -2.39 -4.35 -3.01
CA GLU A 47 -2.19 -4.81 -4.40
C GLU A 47 -2.96 -6.10 -4.71
N LYS A 48 -3.00 -7.04 -3.76
CA LYS A 48 -3.71 -8.31 -3.96
C LYS A 48 -5.22 -8.11 -3.95
N GLY A 49 -5.74 -7.31 -3.02
CA GLY A 49 -7.16 -7.00 -2.91
C GLY A 49 -7.67 -6.25 -4.15
N GLU A 50 -6.88 -5.32 -4.67
CA GLU A 50 -7.16 -4.67 -5.95
C GLU A 50 -7.22 -5.72 -7.06
N LYS A 51 -6.17 -6.51 -7.28
CA LYS A 51 -6.13 -7.53 -8.36
C LYS A 51 -7.30 -8.51 -8.29
N GLU A 52 -7.70 -8.95 -7.10
CA GLU A 52 -8.84 -9.83 -6.91
C GLU A 52 -10.16 -9.15 -7.30
N MET A 53 -10.33 -7.87 -6.95
CA MET A 53 -11.47 -7.06 -7.38
C MET A 53 -11.51 -6.90 -8.91
N TRP A 54 -10.35 -6.67 -9.53
CA TRP A 54 -10.22 -6.57 -10.99
C TRP A 54 -10.61 -7.86 -11.70
N VAL A 55 -10.11 -9.01 -11.24
CA VAL A 55 -10.47 -10.31 -11.80
C VAL A 55 -11.97 -10.58 -11.67
N ALA A 56 -12.57 -10.22 -10.53
CA ALA A 56 -14.01 -10.36 -10.34
C ALA A 56 -14.82 -9.43 -11.27
N LEU A 57 -14.33 -8.22 -11.53
CA LEU A 57 -14.96 -7.26 -12.43
C LEU A 57 -14.87 -7.72 -13.90
N PHE A 58 -13.69 -8.16 -14.34
CA PHE A 58 -13.50 -8.69 -15.69
C PHE A 58 -14.33 -9.95 -15.92
N ARG A 59 -14.43 -10.86 -14.94
CA ARG A 59 -15.30 -12.04 -15.04
C ARG A 59 -16.80 -11.70 -15.12
N LYS A 60 -17.23 -10.53 -14.61
CA LYS A 60 -18.62 -10.06 -14.78
C LYS A 60 -18.89 -9.48 -16.18
N ILE A 61 -17.85 -9.04 -16.87
CA ILE A 61 -17.91 -8.45 -18.21
C ILE A 61 -17.77 -9.54 -19.28
N ASP A 62 -16.84 -10.46 -19.07
CA ASP A 62 -16.57 -11.65 -19.88
C ASP A 62 -17.80 -12.58 -19.87
N GLU A 63 -18.64 -12.49 -20.91
CA GLU A 63 -19.83 -13.31 -21.06
C GLU A 63 -19.52 -14.63 -21.75
N ASP A 64 -18.50 -14.63 -22.62
CA ASP A 64 -18.10 -15.79 -23.40
C ASP A 64 -17.17 -16.75 -22.64
N GLY A 65 -16.62 -16.31 -21.51
CA GLY A 65 -15.72 -17.09 -20.65
C GLY A 65 -14.39 -17.39 -21.32
N SER A 66 -13.99 -16.61 -22.31
CA SER A 66 -12.75 -16.79 -23.07
C SER A 66 -11.50 -16.48 -22.25
N GLY A 67 -11.66 -15.76 -21.13
CA GLY A 67 -10.56 -15.32 -20.27
C GLY A 67 -9.92 -14.00 -20.70
N GLY A 68 -10.43 -13.38 -21.77
CA GLY A 68 -10.13 -12.01 -22.19
C GLY A 68 -11.43 -11.23 -22.42
N VAL A 69 -11.39 -9.90 -22.31
CA VAL A 69 -12.58 -9.08 -22.58
C VAL A 69 -12.48 -8.50 -23.98
N SER A 70 -13.36 -8.93 -24.88
CA SER A 70 -13.40 -8.40 -26.24
C SER A 70 -13.84 -6.92 -26.26
N TYR A 71 -13.49 -6.18 -27.32
CA TYR A 71 -13.88 -4.77 -27.45
C TYR A 71 -15.41 -4.56 -27.38
N GLU A 72 -16.19 -5.53 -27.85
CA GLU A 72 -17.65 -5.49 -27.79
C GLU A 72 -18.17 -5.66 -26.36
N GLU A 73 -17.63 -6.63 -25.62
CA GLU A 73 -17.92 -6.85 -24.20
C GLU A 73 -17.45 -5.68 -23.33
N LEU A 74 -16.36 -5.01 -23.70
CA LEU A 74 -15.85 -3.83 -23.01
C LEU A 74 -16.83 -2.66 -23.13
N ILE A 75 -17.39 -2.43 -24.33
CA ILE A 75 -18.40 -1.39 -24.57
C ILE A 75 -19.72 -1.74 -23.87
N ASP A 76 -20.15 -3.00 -23.96
CA ASP A 76 -21.41 -3.42 -23.33
C ASP A 76 -21.28 -3.40 -21.79
N GLY A 77 -20.14 -3.87 -21.27
CA GLY A 77 -19.77 -3.80 -19.87
C GLY A 77 -19.71 -2.35 -19.35
N ALA A 78 -19.17 -1.41 -20.12
CA ALA A 78 -19.14 0.02 -19.77
C ALA A 78 -20.54 0.65 -19.66
N ARG A 79 -21.53 0.09 -20.35
CA ARG A 79 -22.94 0.55 -20.29
C ARG A 79 -23.77 -0.20 -19.26
N ARG A 80 -23.48 -1.48 -19.06
CA ARG A 80 -24.28 -2.38 -18.22
C ARG A 80 -23.83 -2.41 -16.77
N ILE A 81 -22.53 -2.23 -16.52
CA ILE A 81 -21.92 -2.39 -15.21
C ILE A 81 -21.51 -1.02 -14.67
N VAL A 82 -22.30 -0.51 -13.72
CA VAL A 82 -22.04 0.76 -13.03
C VAL A 82 -20.68 0.77 -12.31
N GLU A 83 -20.28 -0.37 -11.75
CA GLU A 83 -18.97 -0.55 -11.09
C GLU A 83 -17.80 -0.33 -12.08
N PHE A 84 -17.92 -0.86 -13.31
CA PHE A 84 -16.90 -0.71 -14.36
C PHE A 84 -16.89 0.71 -14.93
N GLN A 85 -18.07 1.34 -15.07
CA GLN A 85 -18.18 2.74 -15.47
C GLN A 85 -17.54 3.68 -14.44
N HIS A 86 -17.76 3.45 -13.14
CA HIS A 86 -17.12 4.22 -12.09
C HIS A 86 -15.61 4.06 -12.12
N TRP A 87 -15.12 2.85 -12.37
CA TRP A 87 -13.70 2.59 -12.49
C TRP A 87 -13.06 3.28 -13.71
N LEU A 88 -13.68 3.19 -14.90
CA LEU A 88 -13.25 3.93 -16.09
C LEU A 88 -13.14 5.43 -15.82
N ARG A 89 -14.08 5.97 -15.05
CA ARG A 89 -14.09 7.37 -14.64
C ARG A 89 -12.99 7.71 -13.62
N VAL A 90 -12.63 6.78 -12.73
CA VAL A 90 -11.50 6.97 -11.79
C VAL A 90 -10.17 6.97 -12.53
N LEU A 91 -10.05 6.18 -13.60
CA LEU A 91 -8.87 6.19 -14.46
C LEU A 91 -8.85 7.33 -15.49
N ASP A 92 -9.89 8.16 -15.54
CA ASP A 92 -10.05 9.25 -16.52
C ASP A 92 -10.02 8.75 -17.98
N ILE A 93 -10.71 7.63 -18.22
CA ILE A 93 -10.75 6.95 -19.52
C ILE A 93 -12.13 7.10 -20.14
N ASP A 94 -12.17 7.74 -21.30
CA ASP A 94 -13.39 7.92 -22.08
C ASP A 94 -13.64 6.75 -23.05
N ALA A 95 -14.85 6.70 -23.63
CA ALA A 95 -15.25 5.71 -24.65
C ALA A 95 -14.28 5.63 -25.85
N SER A 96 -13.60 6.73 -26.16
CA SER A 96 -12.54 6.82 -27.18
C SER A 96 -11.24 6.13 -26.75
N ASP A 97 -10.90 6.22 -25.47
CA ASP A 97 -9.64 5.72 -24.90
C ASP A 97 -9.73 4.25 -24.47
N LEU A 98 -10.95 3.73 -24.30
CA LEU A 98 -11.23 2.29 -24.16
C LEU A 98 -10.63 1.48 -25.32
N ARG A 99 -10.58 2.04 -26.53
CA ARG A 99 -9.97 1.37 -27.68
C ARG A 99 -8.44 1.35 -27.60
N LEU A 100 -7.84 2.42 -27.07
CA LEU A 100 -6.39 2.52 -26.85
C LEU A 100 -5.97 1.58 -25.71
N LEU A 101 -6.76 1.53 -24.63
CA LEU A 101 -6.57 0.58 -23.53
C LEU A 101 -6.59 -0.87 -24.00
N PHE A 102 -7.57 -1.22 -24.84
CA PHE A 102 -7.68 -2.57 -25.38
C PHE A 102 -6.43 -2.94 -26.21
N ASP A 103 -5.99 -2.03 -27.09
CA ASP A 103 -4.81 -2.23 -27.95
C ASP A 103 -3.47 -2.26 -27.18
N MET A 104 -3.44 -1.71 -25.95
CA MET A 104 -2.27 -1.78 -25.06
C MET A 104 -2.26 -3.01 -24.15
N CYS A 105 -3.42 -3.65 -23.94
CA CYS A 105 -3.59 -4.75 -22.99
C CYS A 105 -3.60 -6.14 -23.67
N ASP A 106 -3.82 -6.18 -24.98
CA ASP A 106 -3.58 -7.33 -25.88
C ASP A 106 -2.09 -7.39 -26.29
#